data_AF-A0A7C2JSW3-F1
#
_entry.id   AF-A0A7C2JSW3-F1
#
_cell.length_a   1.000
_cell.length_b   1.000
_cell.length_c   1.000
_cell.angle_alpha   90.00
_cell.angle_beta   90.00
_cell.angle_gamma   90.00
#
_symmetry.space_group_name_H-M   'P 1'
#
loop_
_entity.id
_entity.type
_entity.pdbx_description
1 polymer ?
#
loop_
_entity_poly.entity_id
_entity_poly.type
_entity_poly.pdbx_seq_one_letter_code
_entity_poly.pdbx_strand_id
1 'polypeptide(L)'
;MALTSGCYRQILPVTSFGSSSLSVGEWRGTTSQGMPIAFSVSPEDETVTTITLGYDFNGCSGSNTYSDLHIPTTPNAICFPGPCSKRLLSGRSFAHTDGAFGSGPYTQINGLFLPRNQARGQAVFRDYPACGTATVEWTATRR
;
A
#
# COMPACT_ATOMS: atom_id res chain seq x y z
N MET A 1 -62.19 -9.66 -8.77
CA MET A 1 -61.02 -10.46 -9.18
C MET A 1 -60.41 -9.81 -10.41
N ALA A 2 -59.35 -9.03 -10.25
CA ALA A 2 -58.43 -8.60 -11.32
C ALA A 2 -57.19 -8.00 -10.63
N LEU A 3 -56.04 -8.64 -10.86
CA LEU A 3 -54.73 -8.33 -10.29
C LEU A 3 -54.04 -7.28 -11.16
N THR A 4 -53.58 -6.18 -10.58
CA THR A 4 -52.61 -5.28 -11.24
C THR A 4 -51.19 -5.62 -10.79
N SER A 5 -50.51 -6.29 -11.71
CA SER A 5 -49.08 -6.59 -11.71
C SER A 5 -48.27 -5.29 -11.82
N GLY A 6 -47.43 -5.03 -10.83
CA GLY A 6 -46.40 -3.99 -10.88
C GLY A 6 -45.02 -4.65 -10.90
N CYS A 7 -44.36 -4.60 -12.05
CA CYS A 7 -42.98 -5.07 -12.23
C CYS A 7 -42.03 -4.32 -11.28
N TYR A 8 -41.65 -4.97 -10.19
CA TYR A 8 -40.55 -4.52 -9.35
C TYR A 8 -39.26 -4.70 -10.15
N ARG A 9 -38.64 -3.59 -10.58
CA ARG A 9 -37.25 -3.60 -11.04
C ARG A 9 -36.37 -3.90 -9.82
N GLN A 10 -36.17 -5.18 -9.50
CA GLN A 10 -35.06 -5.58 -8.66
C GLN A 10 -33.79 -5.26 -9.45
N ILE A 11 -33.15 -4.14 -9.09
CA ILE A 11 -31.75 -3.89 -9.40
C ILE A 11 -31.01 -5.00 -8.65
N LEU A 12 -30.67 -6.07 -9.35
CA LEU A 12 -29.74 -7.06 -8.83
C LEU A 12 -28.44 -6.31 -8.51
N PRO A 13 -27.88 -6.45 -7.29
CA PRO A 13 -26.51 -6.02 -7.08
C PRO A 13 -25.68 -6.83 -8.07
N VAL A 14 -25.04 -6.14 -9.02
CA VAL A 14 -23.99 -6.73 -9.82
C VAL A 14 -22.91 -7.10 -8.82
N THR A 15 -22.91 -8.35 -8.36
CA THR A 15 -21.72 -8.96 -7.80
C THR A 15 -20.74 -9.06 -8.96
N SER A 16 -20.07 -7.93 -9.20
CA SER A 16 -18.79 -7.93 -9.89
C SER A 16 -17.94 -8.91 -9.10
N PHE A 17 -17.76 -10.11 -9.65
CA PHE A 17 -16.66 -10.98 -9.26
C PHE A 17 -15.41 -10.26 -9.73
N GLY A 18 -15.06 -9.21 -8.99
CA GLY A 18 -13.92 -8.37 -9.27
C GLY A 18 -12.73 -9.29 -9.30
N SER A 19 -11.98 -9.23 -10.40
CA SER A 19 -10.57 -9.59 -10.41
C SER A 19 -9.98 -9.12 -9.08
N SER A 20 -9.62 -10.05 -8.20
CA SER A 20 -9.20 -9.73 -6.83
C SER A 20 -8.07 -8.71 -6.93
N SER A 21 -8.29 -7.50 -6.43
CA SER A 21 -7.28 -6.45 -6.53
C SER A 21 -5.96 -6.93 -5.94
N LEU A 22 -4.87 -6.67 -6.65
CA LEU A 22 -3.51 -7.05 -6.26
C LEU A 22 -3.01 -6.23 -5.04
N SER A 23 -3.67 -5.12 -4.69
CA SER A 23 -3.31 -4.29 -3.53
C SER A 23 -4.26 -4.41 -2.33
N VAL A 24 -5.58 -4.50 -2.53
CA VAL A 24 -6.61 -4.52 -1.45
C VAL A 24 -6.36 -5.55 -0.33
N GLY A 25 -6.47 -5.13 0.93
CA GLY A 25 -6.43 -6.01 2.10
C GLY A 25 -5.35 -5.65 3.11
N GLU A 26 -5.15 -6.56 4.07
CA GLU A 26 -4.21 -6.38 5.17
C GLU A 26 -2.85 -7.01 4.85
N TRP A 27 -1.78 -6.25 5.05
CA TRP A 27 -0.42 -6.65 4.73
C TRP A 27 0.48 -6.60 5.95
N ARG A 28 1.35 -7.60 6.09
CA ARG A 28 2.35 -7.64 7.18
C ARG A 28 3.66 -8.25 6.72
N GLY A 29 4.75 -7.76 7.29
CA GLY A 29 6.04 -8.41 7.19
C GLY A 29 7.11 -7.70 7.99
N THR A 30 8.32 -7.63 7.45
CA THR A 30 9.51 -7.18 8.17
C THR A 30 10.40 -6.29 7.32
N THR A 31 11.07 -5.34 7.97
CA THR A 31 12.17 -4.58 7.40
C THR A 31 13.45 -5.41 7.38
N SER A 32 14.46 -4.97 6.65
CA SER A 32 15.80 -5.58 6.62
C SER A 32 16.52 -5.56 7.98
N GLN A 33 16.00 -4.78 8.94
CA GLN A 33 16.46 -4.73 10.32
C GLN A 33 15.72 -5.71 11.24
N GLY A 34 14.77 -6.49 10.71
CA GLY A 34 13.94 -7.39 11.51
C GLY A 34 12.76 -6.70 12.21
N MET A 35 12.53 -5.42 11.93
CA MET A 35 11.44 -4.65 12.55
C MET A 35 10.12 -4.86 11.79
N PRO A 36 8.96 -4.82 12.46
CA PRO A 36 7.68 -5.10 11.80
C PRO A 36 7.28 -3.98 10.82
N ILE A 37 6.63 -4.36 9.72
CA ILE A 37 5.84 -3.46 8.89
C ILE A 37 4.43 -4.03 8.72
N ALA A 38 3.41 -3.18 8.83
CA ALA A 38 2.03 -3.54 8.56
C ALA A 38 1.31 -2.38 7.86
N PHE A 39 0.39 -2.69 6.96
CA PHE A 39 -0.43 -1.68 6.32
C PHE A 39 -1.75 -2.26 5.77
N SER A 40 -2.75 -1.41 5.63
CA SER A 40 -4.09 -1.76 5.16
C SER A 40 -4.42 -1.02 3.87
N VAL A 41 -5.07 -1.71 2.93
CA VAL A 41 -5.56 -1.13 1.67
C VAL A 41 -7.07 -1.30 1.60
N SER A 42 -7.79 -0.18 1.51
CA SER A 42 -9.26 -0.14 1.43
C SER A 42 -9.78 -0.87 0.19
N PRO A 43 -10.79 -1.74 0.31
CA PRO A 43 -11.45 -2.37 -0.82
C PRO A 43 -12.34 -1.42 -1.63
N GLU A 44 -12.77 -0.30 -1.05
CA GLU A 44 -13.70 0.65 -1.68
C GLU A 44 -13.01 1.51 -2.75
N ASP A 45 -11.81 2.00 -2.45
CA ASP A 45 -11.10 2.99 -3.29
C ASP A 45 -9.64 2.61 -3.61
N GLU A 46 -9.19 1.44 -3.15
CA GLU A 46 -7.81 0.93 -3.33
C GLU A 46 -6.74 1.90 -2.84
N THR A 47 -7.01 2.60 -1.73
CA THR A 47 -6.07 3.47 -1.05
C THR A 47 -5.44 2.80 0.18
N VAL A 48 -4.19 3.12 0.48
CA VAL A 48 -3.56 2.75 1.74
C VAL A 48 -4.14 3.63 2.84
N THR A 49 -4.68 3.02 3.89
CA THR A 49 -5.40 3.71 4.98
C THR A 49 -4.63 3.76 6.30
N THR A 50 -3.77 2.76 6.55
CA THR A 50 -2.91 2.71 7.73
C THR A 50 -1.55 2.16 7.34
N ILE A 51 -0.47 2.70 7.92
CA ILE A 51 0.88 2.13 7.86
C ILE A 51 1.47 2.15 9.27
N THR A 52 1.92 0.99 9.75
CA THR A 52 2.78 0.88 10.93
C THR A 52 4.15 0.40 10.49
N LEU A 53 5.19 1.17 10.79
CA LEU A 53 6.57 0.88 10.43
C LEU A 53 7.45 0.92 11.68
N GLY A 54 8.01 -0.22 12.05
CA GLY A 54 9.05 -0.34 13.05
C GLY A 54 10.42 0.07 12.48
N TYR A 55 11.27 0.61 13.33
CA TYR A 55 12.63 1.01 12.99
C TYR A 55 13.60 0.65 14.12
N ASP A 56 14.83 0.30 13.75
CA ASP A 56 15.95 0.07 14.66
C ASP A 56 17.27 0.44 13.97
N PHE A 57 17.76 1.67 14.22
CA PHE A 57 18.98 2.18 13.61
C PHE A 57 19.71 3.16 14.53
N ASN A 58 21.05 3.13 14.47
CA ASN A 58 21.94 4.08 15.16
C ASN A 58 21.60 4.29 16.66
N GLY A 59 21.22 3.20 17.34
CA GLY A 59 20.87 3.23 18.78
C GLY A 59 19.45 3.72 19.08
N CYS A 60 18.64 3.99 18.06
CA CYS A 60 17.23 4.33 18.19
C CYS A 60 16.34 3.21 17.70
N SER A 61 15.32 2.88 18.47
CA SER A 61 14.32 1.88 18.11
C SER A 61 12.92 2.39 18.44
N GLY A 62 11.94 2.04 17.60
CA GLY A 62 10.56 2.41 17.84
C GLY A 62 9.65 1.99 16.70
N SER A 63 8.48 2.60 16.64
CA SER A 63 7.53 2.41 15.56
C SER A 63 6.75 3.68 15.29
N ASN A 64 6.54 4.01 14.02
CA ASN A 64 5.60 5.05 13.62
C ASN A 64 4.33 4.40 13.10
N THR A 65 3.18 4.94 13.52
CA THR A 65 1.88 4.56 12.98
C THR A 65 1.24 5.78 12.34
N TYR A 66 0.90 5.63 11.07
CA TYR A 66 0.24 6.61 10.24
C TYR A 66 -1.18 6.09 9.98
N SER A 67 -2.17 6.80 10.49
CA SER A 67 -3.60 6.45 10.37
C SER A 67 -4.34 7.46 9.50
N ASP A 68 -5.57 7.15 9.13
CA ASP A 68 -6.45 8.02 8.34
C ASP A 68 -5.81 8.48 7.03
N LEU A 69 -4.99 7.61 6.44
CA LEU A 69 -4.33 7.85 5.16
C LEU A 69 -5.31 7.69 3.99
N HIS A 70 -5.04 8.40 2.91
CA HIS A 70 -5.77 8.27 1.65
C HIS A 70 -4.78 8.24 0.48
N ILE A 71 -3.89 7.24 0.49
CA ILE A 71 -2.79 7.15 -0.47
C ILE A 71 -3.20 6.24 -1.62
N PRO A 72 -3.36 6.75 -2.86
CA PRO A 72 -3.78 5.92 -3.97
C PRO A 72 -2.72 4.87 -4.32
N THR A 73 -3.16 3.64 -4.58
CA THR A 73 -2.28 2.62 -5.16
C THR A 73 -2.26 2.78 -6.68
N THR A 74 -1.18 3.31 -7.23
CA THR A 74 -1.06 3.62 -8.66
C THR A 74 -0.57 2.42 -9.46
N PRO A 75 -1.08 2.16 -10.68
CA PRO A 75 -0.51 1.16 -11.57
C PRO A 75 0.93 1.55 -11.93
N ASN A 76 1.89 0.69 -11.62
CA ASN A 76 3.27 0.84 -12.06
C ASN A 76 3.44 0.07 -13.38
N ALA A 77 3.24 0.74 -14.49
CA ALA A 77 3.47 0.18 -15.83
C ALA A 77 4.91 0.47 -16.25
N ILE A 78 5.83 -0.47 -15.99
CA ILE A 78 7.18 -0.39 -16.55
C ILE A 78 7.12 -0.96 -17.98
N CYS A 79 7.12 -0.11 -19.00
CA CYS A 79 7.32 -0.54 -20.40
C CYS A 79 8.70 -0.07 -20.89
N PHE A 80 9.65 -0.99 -21.08
CA PHE A 80 10.93 -0.68 -21.72
C PHE A 80 11.53 -1.89 -22.46
N PRO A 81 11.92 -1.80 -23.76
CA PRO A 81 11.65 -0.75 -24.75
C PRO A 81 10.53 -1.15 -25.73
N GLY A 82 9.70 -0.19 -26.18
CA GLY A 82 8.72 -0.42 -27.25
C GLY A 82 7.34 -0.98 -26.81
N PRO A 83 6.34 -0.96 -27.72
CA PRO A 83 4.92 -0.84 -27.38
C PRO A 83 4.42 -2.05 -26.59
N CYS A 84 3.81 -1.77 -25.43
CA CYS A 84 3.45 -2.79 -24.45
C CYS A 84 2.59 -3.89 -25.11
N SER A 85 3.14 -5.10 -25.28
CA SER A 85 2.44 -6.25 -25.84
C SER A 85 1.43 -6.81 -24.82
N LYS A 86 0.33 -6.10 -24.58
CA LYS A 86 -0.92 -6.49 -23.85
C LYS A 86 -0.82 -7.24 -22.51
N ARG A 87 0.37 -7.52 -21.99
CA ARG A 87 0.60 -8.19 -20.72
C ARG A 87 1.31 -7.20 -19.82
N LEU A 88 0.52 -6.25 -19.31
CA LEU A 88 0.91 -5.44 -18.17
C LEU A 88 1.33 -6.42 -17.07
N LEU A 89 2.61 -6.43 -16.71
CA LEU A 89 3.03 -6.89 -15.38
C LEU A 89 2.52 -5.80 -14.43
N SER A 90 1.22 -5.80 -14.17
CA SER A 90 0.48 -4.75 -13.46
C SER A 90 0.81 -4.79 -11.97
N GLY A 91 2.03 -4.40 -11.61
CA GLY A 91 2.34 -4.04 -10.24
C GLY A 91 1.56 -2.78 -9.88
N ARG A 92 1.14 -2.66 -8.63
CA ARG A 92 0.66 -1.38 -8.08
C ARG A 92 1.68 -0.88 -7.08
N SER A 93 1.77 0.42 -6.90
CA SER A 93 2.68 1.01 -5.92
C SER A 93 2.00 2.08 -5.09
N PHE A 94 2.56 2.39 -3.94
CA PHE A 94 2.19 3.52 -3.11
C PHE A 94 3.44 4.24 -2.61
N ALA A 95 3.29 5.52 -2.28
CA ALA A 95 4.33 6.33 -1.67
C ALA A 95 3.69 7.21 -0.58
N HIS A 96 4.26 7.15 0.62
CA HIS A 96 3.91 7.99 1.76
C HIS A 96 5.14 8.80 2.16
N THR A 97 4.94 10.07 2.50
CA THR A 97 5.96 10.89 3.15
C THR A 97 5.31 11.59 4.34
N ASP A 98 5.92 11.43 5.51
CA ASP A 98 5.58 12.15 6.74
C ASP A 98 6.73 13.11 7.09
N GLY A 99 6.40 14.36 7.37
CA GLY A 99 7.38 15.46 7.49
C GLY A 99 7.66 16.20 6.18
N ALA A 100 8.26 17.38 6.29
CA ALA A 100 8.54 18.25 5.15
C ALA A 100 9.94 18.02 4.59
N PHE A 101 10.05 17.85 3.28
CA PHE A 101 11.33 17.64 2.60
C PHE A 101 12.25 18.85 2.79
N GLY A 102 13.43 18.63 3.36
CA GLY A 102 14.43 19.69 3.58
C GLY A 102 14.22 20.52 4.86
N SER A 103 13.23 20.19 5.69
CA SER A 103 13.05 20.83 7.00
C SER A 103 12.67 19.82 8.08
N GLY A 104 13.67 19.39 8.86
CA GLY A 104 13.48 18.50 10.01
C GLY A 104 13.39 17.01 9.68
N PRO A 105 13.10 16.17 10.69
CA PRO A 105 12.98 14.74 10.50
C PRO A 105 11.82 14.42 9.57
N TYR A 106 12.03 13.47 8.66
CA TYR A 106 10.96 12.96 7.82
C TYR A 106 11.12 11.46 7.56
N THR A 107 9.99 10.83 7.25
CA THR A 107 9.91 9.41 6.90
C THR A 107 9.29 9.27 5.53
N GLN A 108 9.96 8.57 4.62
CA GLN A 108 9.38 8.19 3.33
C GLN A 108 9.19 6.68 3.28
N ILE A 109 8.04 6.22 2.80
CA ILE A 109 7.70 4.79 2.68
C ILE A 109 7.17 4.57 1.27
N ASN A 110 7.86 3.74 0.50
CA ASN A 110 7.45 3.36 -0.83
C ASN A 110 7.20 1.86 -0.87
N GLY A 111 6.12 1.42 -1.51
CA GLY A 111 5.77 0.02 -1.64
C GLY A 111 5.36 -0.36 -3.05
N LEU A 112 5.62 -1.61 -3.40
CA LEU A 112 5.25 -2.26 -4.65
C LEU A 112 4.54 -3.57 -4.32
N PHE A 113 3.31 -3.68 -4.78
CA PHE A 113 2.53 -4.91 -4.75
C PHE A 113 2.96 -5.81 -5.90
N LEU A 114 3.12 -7.09 -5.60
CA LEU A 114 3.57 -8.14 -6.50
C LEU A 114 2.51 -9.26 -6.56
N PRO A 115 2.50 -10.07 -7.63
CA PRO A 115 1.69 -11.28 -7.69
C PRO A 115 1.96 -12.22 -6.50
N ARG A 116 1.02 -13.13 -6.24
CA ARG A 116 1.11 -14.15 -5.17
C ARG A 116 1.11 -13.56 -3.75
N ASN A 117 0.31 -12.52 -3.52
CA ASN A 117 0.11 -11.92 -2.20
C ASN A 117 1.42 -11.42 -1.57
N GLN A 118 2.32 -10.87 -2.40
CA GLN A 118 3.60 -10.33 -1.94
C GLN A 118 3.63 -8.82 -2.15
N ALA A 119 4.32 -8.12 -1.26
CA ALA A 119 4.67 -6.73 -1.40
C ALA A 119 6.10 -6.51 -0.93
N ARG A 120 6.79 -5.54 -1.52
CA ARG A 120 8.14 -5.13 -1.12
C ARG A 120 8.28 -3.64 -1.24
N GLY A 121 9.26 -3.07 -0.58
CA GLY A 121 9.50 -1.65 -0.68
C GLY A 121 10.70 -1.19 0.09
N GLN A 122 10.74 0.12 0.29
CA GLN A 122 11.80 0.81 1.00
C GLN A 122 11.19 1.84 1.95
N ALA A 123 11.84 2.05 3.08
CA ALA A 123 11.59 3.20 3.93
C ALA A 123 12.89 3.98 4.16
N VAL A 124 12.78 5.31 4.19
CA VAL A 124 13.87 6.24 4.45
C VAL A 124 13.51 7.03 5.70
N PHE A 125 14.36 6.97 6.71
CA PHE A 125 14.31 7.82 7.89
C PHE A 125 15.39 8.86 7.74
N ARG A 126 15.03 10.14 7.69
CA ARG A 126 16.02 11.22 7.53
C ARG A 126 15.98 12.18 8.69
N ASP A 127 17.16 12.63 9.10
CA ASP A 127 17.36 13.67 10.11
C ASP A 127 16.62 13.43 11.43
N TYR A 128 16.50 12.15 11.83
CA TYR A 128 15.91 11.76 13.10
C TYR A 128 16.80 12.26 14.26
N PRO A 129 16.25 13.02 15.23
CA PRO A 129 17.04 13.56 16.35
C PRO A 129 17.81 12.46 17.08
N ALA A 130 19.11 12.65 17.27
CA ALA A 130 20.06 11.67 17.84
C ALA A 130 20.32 10.39 17.01
N CYS A 131 19.40 9.99 16.12
CA CYS A 131 19.49 8.76 15.33
C CYS A 131 20.11 8.97 13.94
N GLY A 132 20.09 10.19 13.41
CA GLY A 132 20.59 10.49 12.07
C GLY A 132 19.68 9.97 10.95
N THR A 133 20.29 9.42 9.89
CA THR A 133 19.58 8.97 8.69
C THR A 133 19.81 7.47 8.47
N ALA A 134 18.76 6.77 8.05
CA ALA A 134 18.81 5.36 7.67
C ALA A 134 17.89 5.07 6.48
N THR A 135 18.19 4.01 5.76
CA THR A 135 17.35 3.49 4.69
C THR A 135 17.23 1.98 4.88
N VAL A 136 16.01 1.49 4.81
CA VAL A 136 15.69 0.08 5.05
C VAL A 136 14.83 -0.45 3.91
N GLU A 137 15.07 -1.70 3.54
CA GLU A 137 14.18 -2.43 2.67
C GLU A 137 13.13 -3.14 3.51
N TRP A 138 11.99 -3.50 2.92
CA TRP A 138 10.99 -4.31 3.61
C TRP A 138 10.27 -5.24 2.65
N THR A 139 9.73 -6.32 3.23
CA THR A 139 8.86 -7.27 2.53
C THR A 139 7.60 -7.51 3.36
N ALA A 140 6.50 -7.81 2.69
CA ALA A 140 5.21 -8.10 3.32
C ALA A 140 4.40 -9.12 2.51
N THR A 141 3.52 -9.84 3.20
CA THR A 141 2.55 -10.75 2.62
C THR A 141 1.14 -10.35 3.03
N ARG A 142 0.17 -10.57 2.13
CA ARG A 142 -1.25 -10.36 2.44
C ARG A 142 -1.74 -11.44 3.41
N ARG A 143 -2.51 -11.04 4.42
CA ARG A 143 -3.22 -11.95 5.34
C ARG A 143 -4.50 -12.53 4.76
#